data_AF-A0A8T6BK43-F1
#
_entry.id   AF-A0A8T6BK43-F1
#
_cell.length_a   1.000
_cell.length_b   1.000
_cell.length_c   1.000
_cell.angle_alpha   90.00
_cell.angle_beta   90.00
_cell.angle_gamma   90.00
#
_symmetry.space_group_name_H-M   'P 1'
#
loop_
_entity.id
_entity.type
_entity.pdbx_description
1 polymer ?
#
loop_
_entity_poly.entity_id
_entity_poly.type
_entity_poly.pdbx_seq_one_letter_code
_entity_poly.pdbx_strand_id
1 'polypeptide(L)'
;MTIFDNYEVWFVIGSQHLYGPETLRQVTQHAEHVVNALNTEAKLPCKLVLKPLGTTPDEITAICRDANYDDRCAGLVVWLHT
;
A
#
# COMPACT_ATOMS: atom_id res chain seq x y z
N MET A 1 12.30 -0.96 22.07
CA MET A 1 11.64 -1.78 21.03
C MET A 1 10.34 -2.31 21.59
N THR A 2 9.25 -2.05 20.89
CA THR A 2 7.92 -2.61 21.19
C THR A 2 7.64 -3.77 20.23
N ILE A 3 6.60 -4.55 20.51
CA ILE A 3 6.17 -5.63 19.61
C ILE A 3 5.82 -5.12 18.20
N PHE A 4 5.42 -3.83 18.07
CA PHE A 4 5.05 -3.21 16.80
C PHE A 4 6.23 -2.98 15.85
N ASP A 5 7.47 -2.93 16.35
CA ASP A 5 8.66 -2.72 15.51
C ASP A 5 8.92 -3.90 14.56
N ASN A 6 8.34 -5.07 14.86
CA ASN A 6 8.43 -6.27 14.03
C ASN A 6 7.38 -6.32 12.91
N TYR A 7 6.39 -5.42 12.93
CA TYR A 7 5.24 -5.46 12.03
C TYR A 7 5.17 -4.26 11.11
N GLU A 8 4.52 -4.47 9.98
CA GLU A 8 4.20 -3.45 8.99
C GLU A 8 2.76 -3.61 8.50
N VAL A 9 2.17 -2.49 8.10
CA VAL A 9 0.87 -2.46 7.44
C VAL A 9 1.10 -2.10 5.99
N TRP A 10 0.57 -2.91 5.07
CA TRP A 10 0.76 -2.67 3.64
C TRP A 10 -0.31 -1.72 3.13
N PHE A 11 0.14 -0.66 2.45
CA PHE A 11 -0.73 0.33 1.85
C PHE A 11 -0.92 -0.01 0.37
N VAL A 12 -2.14 -0.42 0.01
CA VAL A 12 -2.48 -0.90 -1.34
C VAL A 12 -3.40 0.11 -2.00
N ILE A 13 -3.07 0.47 -3.23
CA ILE A 13 -3.84 1.43 -4.02
C ILE A 13 -4.58 0.71 -5.14
N GLY A 14 -5.89 0.90 -5.21
CA GLY A 14 -6.71 0.44 -6.33
C GLY A 14 -6.74 1.47 -7.45
N SER A 15 -6.53 1.02 -8.68
CA SER A 15 -6.80 1.78 -9.90
C SER A 15 -7.10 0.85 -11.08
N GLN A 16 -7.14 1.35 -12.31
CA GLN A 16 -7.34 0.53 -13.52
C GLN A 16 -6.62 1.12 -14.73
N HIS A 17 -6.14 0.25 -15.62
CA HIS A 17 -5.43 0.66 -16.85
C HIS A 17 -6.26 1.50 -17.81
N LEU A 18 -7.60 1.42 -17.73
CA LEU A 18 -8.51 2.19 -18.59
C LEU A 18 -8.34 3.71 -18.43
N TYR A 19 -7.79 4.17 -17.31
CA TYR A 19 -7.51 5.58 -17.07
C TYR A 19 -6.21 6.08 -17.74
N GLY A 20 -5.41 5.17 -18.30
CA GLY A 20 -4.19 5.51 -19.03
C GLY A 20 -2.96 5.73 -18.14
N PRO A 21 -1.76 5.71 -18.75
CA PRO A 21 -0.49 5.69 -18.02
C PRO A 21 -0.21 6.96 -17.21
N GLU A 22 -0.64 8.12 -17.70
CA GLU A 22 -0.43 9.39 -17.00
C GLU A 22 -1.24 9.44 -15.69
N THR A 23 -2.48 8.95 -15.69
CA THR A 23 -3.27 8.84 -14.46
C THR A 23 -2.65 7.86 -13.48
N LEU A 24 -2.18 6.70 -13.93
CA LEU A 24 -1.48 5.74 -13.05
C LEU A 24 -0.21 6.33 -12.43
N ARG A 25 0.53 7.15 -13.17
CA ARG A 25 1.71 7.88 -12.66
C ARG A 25 1.31 8.88 -11.56
N GLN A 26 0.23 9.62 -11.75
CA GLN A 26 -0.30 10.55 -10.75
C GLN A 26 -0.81 9.82 -9.50
N VAL A 27 -1.52 8.72 -9.68
CA VAL A 27 -1.98 7.84 -8.57
C VAL A 27 -0.80 7.36 -7.75
N THR A 28 0.27 6.90 -8.41
CA THR A 28 1.51 6.46 -7.74
C THR A 28 2.15 7.59 -6.95
N GLN A 29 2.28 8.78 -7.55
CA GLN A 29 2.86 9.95 -6.88
C GLN A 29 2.05 10.37 -5.64
N HIS A 30 0.71 10.37 -5.72
CA HIS A 30 -0.15 10.67 -4.58
C HIS A 30 0.01 9.63 -3.47
N ALA A 31 0.10 8.34 -3.83
CA ALA A 31 0.29 7.26 -2.88
C ALA A 31 1.62 7.37 -2.13
N GLU A 32 2.71 7.65 -2.84
CA GLU A 32 4.03 7.88 -2.24
C GLU A 32 3.99 9.07 -1.27
N HIS A 33 3.37 10.18 -1.68
CA HIS A 33 3.24 11.36 -0.83
C HIS A 33 2.47 11.06 0.46
N VAL A 34 1.31 10.40 0.35
CA VAL A 34 0.46 10.05 1.50
C VAL A 34 1.18 9.08 2.45
N VAL A 35 1.79 8.02 1.93
CA VAL A 35 2.50 7.03 2.76
C VAL A 35 3.68 7.66 3.48
N ASN A 36 4.46 8.50 2.80
CA ASN A 36 5.58 9.20 3.41
C ASN A 36 5.10 10.16 4.52
N ALA A 37 4.10 11.00 4.23
CA ALA A 37 3.55 11.93 5.20
C ALA A 37 2.97 11.21 6.42
N LEU A 38 2.22 10.12 6.24
CA LEU A 38 1.67 9.33 7.33
C LEU A 38 2.78 8.68 8.18
N ASN A 39 3.82 8.14 7.55
CA ASN A 39 4.95 7.56 8.26
C ASN A 39 5.75 8.59 9.08
N THR A 40 5.83 9.84 8.62
CA THR A 40 6.61 10.89 9.31
C THR A 40 5.80 11.70 10.31
N GLU A 41 4.52 11.95 10.04
CA GLU A 41 3.74 12.97 10.77
C GLU A 41 2.63 12.36 11.65
N ALA A 42 2.03 11.23 11.26
CA ALA A 42 0.84 10.70 11.92
C ALA A 42 1.13 9.91 13.22
N LYS A 43 2.41 9.73 13.58
CA LYS A 43 2.86 9.00 14.79
C LYS A 43 2.20 7.61 14.90
N LEU A 44 2.12 6.91 13.77
CA LEU A 44 1.53 5.57 13.72
C LEU A 44 2.37 4.57 14.54
N PRO A 45 1.73 3.58 15.19
CA PRO A 45 2.44 2.61 16.02
C PRO A 45 3.31 1.64 15.21
N CYS A 46 3.06 1.51 13.90
CA CYS A 46 3.85 0.71 12.96
C CYS A 46 3.93 1.43 11.61
N LYS A 47 4.93 1.10 10.80
CA LYS A 47 5.17 1.72 9.50
C LYS A 47 4.14 1.24 8.46
N LEU A 48 3.75 2.15 7.57
CA LEU A 48 3.06 1.83 6.33
C LEU A 48 4.07 1.54 5.22
N VAL A 49 3.86 0.44 4.50
CA VAL A 49 4.68 0.05 3.35
C VAL A 49 3.83 0.11 2.09
N LEU A 50 4.16 1.04 1.19
CA LEU A 50 3.49 1.15 -0.10
C LEU A 50 3.76 -0.09 -0.94
N LYS A 51 2.70 -0.69 -1.49
CA LYS A 51 2.77 -1.80 -2.44
C LYS A 51 2.50 -1.33 -3.87
N PRO A 52 2.85 -2.13 -4.89
CA PRO A 52 2.47 -1.84 -6.28
C PRO A 52 0.96 -1.61 -6.42
N LEU A 53 0.58 -0.84 -7.45
CA LEU A 53 -0.84 -0.61 -7.74
C LEU A 53 -1.54 -1.93 -8.04
N GLY A 54 -2.75 -2.10 -7.49
CA GLY A 54 -3.65 -3.17 -7.90
C GLY A 54 -4.51 -2.68 -9.06
N THR A 55 -4.12 -3.00 -10.29
CA THR A 55 -4.83 -2.60 -11.51
C THR A 55 -5.51 -3.76 -12.24
N THR A 56 -5.15 -5.00 -11.89
CA THR A 56 -5.74 -6.23 -12.40
C THR A 56 -6.08 -7.21 -11.26
N PRO A 57 -7.00 -8.16 -11.49
CA PRO A 57 -7.31 -9.19 -10.49
C PRO A 57 -6.08 -10.03 -10.09
N ASP A 58 -5.18 -10.29 -11.03
CA ASP A 58 -3.97 -11.11 -10.78
C ASP A 58 -2.97 -10.38 -9.89
N GLU A 59 -2.76 -9.08 -10.11
CA GLU A 59 -1.92 -8.23 -9.25
C GLU A 59 -2.48 -8.17 -7.83
N ILE A 60 -3.80 -7.97 -7.69
CA ILE A 60 -4.46 -7.91 -6.37
C ILE A 60 -4.34 -9.26 -5.68
N THR A 61 -4.56 -10.36 -6.41
CA THR A 61 -4.42 -11.72 -5.87
C THR A 61 -2.98 -12.00 -5.42
N ALA A 62 -1.97 -11.52 -6.16
CA ALA A 62 -0.57 -11.63 -5.77
C ALA A 62 -0.29 -10.84 -4.48
N ILE A 63 -0.76 -9.60 -4.38
CA ILE A 63 -0.62 -8.78 -3.16
C ILE A 63 -1.27 -9.48 -1.97
N CYS A 64 -2.48 -10.02 -2.13
CA CYS A 64 -3.15 -10.77 -1.07
C CYS A 64 -2.38 -12.03 -0.68
N ARG A 65 -1.80 -12.76 -1.65
CA ARG A 65 -0.99 -13.94 -1.37
C ARG A 65 0.26 -13.58 -0.57
N ASP A 66 0.98 -12.55 -0.99
CA ASP A 66 2.20 -12.09 -0.34
C ASP A 66 1.93 -11.58 1.08
N ALA A 67 0.81 -10.86 1.26
CA ALA A 67 0.38 -10.36 2.57
C ALA A 67 0.01 -11.48 3.56
N ASN A 68 -0.52 -12.61 3.07
CA ASN A 68 -0.79 -13.78 3.91
C ASN A 68 0.47 -14.61 4.22
N TYR A 69 1.55 -14.43 3.44
CA TYR A 69 2.79 -15.18 3.60
C TYR A 69 3.84 -14.45 4.45
N ASP A 70 3.92 -13.12 4.36
CA ASP A 70 4.87 -12.34 5.16
C ASP A 70 4.35 -12.18 6.60
N ASP A 71 4.95 -12.92 7.55
CA ASP A 71 4.60 -12.85 8.98
C ASP A 71 4.72 -11.45 9.60
N ARG A 72 5.43 -10.52 8.94
CA ARG A 72 5.53 -9.12 9.38
C ARG A 72 4.34 -8.28 8.92
N CYS A 73 3.58 -8.73 7.92
CA CYS A 73 2.39 -8.04 7.46
C CYS A 73 1.26 -8.21 8.48
N ALA A 74 1.05 -7.19 9.31
CA ALA A 74 -0.03 -7.17 10.28
C ALA A 74 -1.40 -6.89 9.66
N GLY A 75 -1.44 -6.36 8.43
CA GLY A 75 -2.68 -6.11 7.71
C GLY A 75 -2.51 -5.23 6.47
N LEU A 76 -3.62 -5.04 5.77
CA LEU A 76 -3.74 -4.18 4.61
C LEU A 76 -4.56 -2.94 4.94
N VAL A 77 -4.09 -1.77 4.51
CA VAL A 77 -4.89 -0.56 4.38
C VAL A 77 -5.05 -0.31 2.89
N VAL A 78 -6.30 -0.20 2.45
CA VAL A 78 -6.65 -0.10 1.03
C VAL A 78 -7.27 1.26 0.76
N TRP A 79 -6.75 1.94 -0.26
CA TRP A 79 -7.32 3.16 -0.80
C TRP A 79 -7.65 2.98 -2.29
N LEU A 80 -8.94 3.02 -2.61
CA LEU A 80 -9.42 3.05 -3.99
C LEU A 80 -9.31 4.50 -4.48
N HIS A 81 -8.20 4.83 -5.14
CA HIS A 81 -7.89 6.20 -5.59
C HIS A 81 -8.85 6.66 -6.70
N THR A 82 -9.19 5.72 -7.59
CA THR A 82 -9.99 5.93 -8.80
C THR A 82 -11.07 4.87 -8.97
#